data_AF-A0A3L7PET2-F1
#
_entry.id   AF-A0A3L7PET2-F1
#
_cell.length_a   1.000
_cell.length_b   1.000
_cell.length_c   1.000
_cell.angle_alpha   90.00
_cell.angle_beta   90.00
_cell.angle_gamma   90.00
#
_symmetry.space_group_name_H-M   'P 1'
#
loop_
_entity.id
_entity.type
_entity.pdbx_description
1 polymer ?
#
loop_
_entity_poly.entity_id
_entity_poly.type
_entity_poly.pdbx_seq_one_letter_code
_entity_poly.pdbx_strand_id
1 'polypeptide(L)'
;MLAVSPPLTRTQLMTAVLEAPPQMPSRPRSVAASALAETPRQRASSESSQALLGLLRLSKIAAADLADSSIELTLDGVISKSVLRSLLGGLHHRDVATVRHSRRVALVAVGLAHHLGWDGRQLRILEVASLLHDIGKIGIPDNVLYKPGKLSPDEIELMALHYGVGSDVLQACRVDPLVLEII
;
A
#
# COMPACT_ATOMS: atom_id res chain seq x y z
N MET A 1 -34.40 2.10 -24.23
CA MET A 1 -33.98 1.11 -23.21
C MET A 1 -32.49 0.93 -23.34
N LEU A 2 -31.70 1.54 -22.45
CA LEU A 2 -30.24 1.39 -22.42
C LEU A 2 -29.91 0.15 -21.58
N ALA A 3 -29.32 -0.87 -22.19
CA ALA A 3 -28.87 -2.07 -21.51
C ALA A 3 -27.58 -1.74 -20.73
N VAL A 4 -27.66 -1.81 -19.39
CA VAL A 4 -26.50 -1.71 -18.52
C VAL A 4 -25.84 -3.09 -18.48
N SER A 5 -24.60 -3.18 -18.95
CA SER A 5 -23.81 -4.41 -18.85
C SER A 5 -23.44 -4.70 -17.38
N PRO A 6 -23.43 -5.96 -16.93
CA PRO A 6 -23.08 -6.31 -15.57
C PRO A 6 -21.58 -6.08 -15.28
N PRO A 7 -21.19 -5.86 -14.01
CA PRO A 7 -19.80 -5.65 -13.63
C PRO A 7 -18.95 -6.91 -13.86
N LEU A 8 -17.72 -6.70 -14.32
CA LEU A 8 -16.76 -7.77 -14.61
C LEU A 8 -16.33 -8.49 -13.32
N THR A 9 -16.21 -9.82 -13.42
CA THR A 9 -15.72 -10.66 -12.33
C THR A 9 -14.20 -10.55 -12.18
N ARG A 10 -13.68 -10.85 -10.97
CA ARG A 10 -12.25 -10.78 -10.61
C ARG A 10 -11.32 -11.49 -11.61
N THR A 11 -11.80 -12.57 -12.24
CA THR A 11 -11.08 -13.33 -13.26
C THR A 11 -10.97 -12.57 -14.59
N GLN A 12 -11.99 -11.79 -14.97
CA GLN A 12 -12.01 -11.02 -16.21
C GLN A 12 -11.09 -9.78 -16.16
N LEU A 13 -10.86 -9.22 -14.96
CA LEU A 13 -9.90 -8.13 -14.76
C LEU A 13 -8.44 -8.58 -14.90
N MET A 14 -8.10 -9.82 -14.55
CA MET A 14 -6.72 -10.33 -14.69
C MET A 14 -6.33 -10.61 -16.16
N THR A 15 -7.28 -10.99 -17.01
CA THR A 15 -6.99 -11.32 -18.42
C THR A 15 -6.81 -10.07 -19.29
N ALA A 16 -7.48 -8.96 -18.96
CA ALA A 16 -7.40 -7.71 -19.72
C ALA A 16 -6.04 -6.98 -19.63
N VAL A 17 -5.18 -7.38 -18.69
CA VAL A 17 -3.85 -6.78 -18.47
C VAL A 17 -2.75 -7.45 -19.32
N LEU A 18 -3.06 -8.53 -20.05
CA LEU A 18 -2.07 -9.38 -20.72
C LEU A 18 -2.17 -9.45 -22.26
N GLU A 19 -2.88 -8.53 -22.92
CA GLU A 19 -2.88 -8.47 -24.38
C GLU A 19 -1.74 -7.57 -24.93
N ALA A 20 -0.82 -8.26 -25.62
CA ALA A 20 0.31 -7.88 -26.48
C ALA A 20 0.67 -6.38 -26.70
N PRO A 21 1.98 -6.04 -26.68
CA PRO A 21 2.44 -4.67 -26.95
C PRO A 21 2.26 -4.29 -28.44
N PRO A 22 2.11 -2.99 -28.76
CA PRO A 22 1.96 -2.52 -30.14
C PRO A 22 3.25 -2.75 -30.94
N GLN A 23 3.12 -3.21 -32.19
CA GLN A 23 4.25 -3.33 -33.11
C GLN A 23 4.75 -1.94 -33.52
N MET A 24 6.05 -1.71 -33.31
CA MET A 24 6.72 -0.45 -33.64
C MET A 24 7.12 -0.39 -35.12
N PRO A 25 6.99 0.77 -35.80
CA PRO A 25 7.47 0.93 -37.17
C PRO A 25 9.00 0.90 -37.23
N SER A 26 9.54 0.28 -38.29
CA SER A 26 10.97 0.12 -38.55
C SER A 26 11.67 1.46 -38.78
N ARG A 27 12.73 1.73 -37.99
CA ARG A 27 13.59 2.92 -38.16
C ARG A 27 14.64 2.70 -39.26
N PRO A 28 14.98 3.74 -40.05
CA PRO A 28 16.13 3.69 -40.95
C PRO A 28 17.47 3.85 -40.18
N ARG A 29 18.54 3.33 -40.77
CA ARG A 29 19.89 3.20 -40.21
C ARG A 29 20.62 4.55 -40.03
N SER A 30 21.40 4.59 -38.94
CA SER A 30 22.72 5.22 -38.75
C SER A 30 22.81 6.76 -38.80
N VAL A 31 23.26 7.38 -37.70
CA VAL A 31 24.63 7.95 -37.58
C VAL A 31 25.05 7.91 -36.10
N ALA A 32 26.31 7.52 -35.86
CA ALA A 32 26.95 7.38 -34.56
C ALA A 32 26.96 8.67 -33.72
N ALA A 33 26.67 8.53 -32.42
CA ALA A 33 27.11 9.47 -31.40
C ALA A 33 27.45 8.68 -30.12
N SER A 34 28.72 8.74 -29.78
CA SER A 34 29.37 8.20 -28.58
C SER A 34 28.66 8.66 -27.30
N ALA A 35 28.18 7.70 -26.51
CA ALA A 35 27.90 7.89 -25.08
C ALA A 35 28.06 6.52 -24.40
N LEU A 36 28.84 6.53 -23.31
CA LEU A 36 29.24 5.41 -22.48
C LEU A 36 28.06 4.46 -22.20
N ALA A 37 28.21 3.20 -22.59
CA ALA A 37 27.23 2.16 -22.35
C ALA A 37 27.20 1.81 -20.85
N GLU A 38 26.30 2.44 -20.10
CA GLU A 38 25.95 2.00 -18.74
C GLU A 38 25.34 0.59 -18.80
N THR A 39 25.83 -0.28 -17.93
CA THR A 39 25.46 -1.70 -17.90
C THR A 39 23.99 -1.91 -17.47
N PRO A 40 23.30 -2.99 -17.94
CA PRO A 40 21.90 -3.25 -17.61
C PRO A 40 21.57 -3.35 -16.11
N ARG A 41 22.56 -3.62 -15.23
CA ARG A 41 22.38 -3.63 -13.77
C ARG A 41 22.18 -2.24 -13.16
N GLN A 42 22.69 -1.17 -13.79
CA GLN A 42 22.59 0.19 -13.25
C GLN A 42 21.24 0.86 -13.58
N ARG A 43 20.62 0.53 -14.71
CA ARG A 43 19.29 1.05 -15.09
C ARG A 43 18.15 0.55 -14.19
N ALA A 44 18.19 -0.73 -13.79
CA ALA A 44 17.18 -1.29 -12.90
C ALA A 44 17.21 -0.63 -11.50
N SER A 45 18.40 -0.28 -11.00
CA SER A 45 18.53 0.45 -9.73
C SER A 45 18.02 1.90 -9.81
N SER A 46 17.99 2.52 -10.99
CA SER A 46 17.49 3.88 -11.17
C SER A 46 15.97 3.94 -11.37
N GLU A 47 15.35 2.97 -12.05
CA GLU A 47 13.90 2.99 -12.32
C GLU A 47 13.06 2.76 -11.06
N SER A 48 13.40 1.77 -10.22
CA SER A 48 12.71 1.58 -8.93
C SER A 48 12.90 2.77 -7.99
N SER A 49 14.10 3.39 -8.03
CA SER A 49 14.40 4.61 -7.28
C SER A 49 13.63 5.81 -7.83
N GLN A 50 13.42 5.92 -9.14
CA GLN A 50 12.65 6.99 -9.77
C GLN A 50 11.15 6.85 -9.53
N ALA A 51 10.61 5.63 -9.56
CA ALA A 51 9.22 5.37 -9.19
C ALA A 51 8.98 5.71 -7.71
N LEU A 52 9.89 5.29 -6.83
CA LEU A 52 9.83 5.64 -5.40
C LEU A 52 10.01 7.14 -5.16
N LEU A 53 10.92 7.81 -5.87
CA LEU A 53 11.10 9.26 -5.81
C LEU A 53 9.88 10.01 -6.38
N GLY A 54 9.25 9.48 -7.41
CA GLY A 54 7.98 9.97 -7.96
C GLY A 54 6.85 9.86 -6.94
N LEU A 55 6.70 8.69 -6.32
CA LEU A 55 5.75 8.46 -5.23
C LEU A 55 6.03 9.36 -4.02
N LEU A 56 7.29 9.60 -3.66
CA LEU A 56 7.68 10.53 -2.59
C LEU A 56 7.44 12.01 -2.93
N ARG A 57 7.52 12.39 -4.22
CA ARG A 57 7.17 13.73 -4.66
C ARG A 57 5.65 13.92 -4.64
N LEU A 58 4.91 12.93 -5.10
CA LEU A 58 3.44 12.89 -4.98
C LEU A 58 3.02 12.92 -3.50
N SER A 59 3.74 12.21 -2.63
CA SER A 59 3.47 12.23 -1.19
C SER A 59 3.76 13.59 -0.54
N LYS A 60 4.70 14.39 -1.06
CA LYS A 60 4.95 15.76 -0.58
C LYS A 60 3.91 16.76 -1.05
N ILE A 61 3.39 16.58 -2.27
CA ILE A 61 2.28 17.38 -2.80
C ILE A 61 1.01 17.03 -2.01
N ALA A 62 0.72 15.73 -1.86
CA ALA A 62 -0.36 15.25 -1.01
C ALA A 62 -0.17 15.68 0.45
N ALA A 63 1.05 15.66 1.00
CA ALA A 63 1.29 16.15 2.36
C ALA A 63 1.09 17.66 2.49
N ALA A 64 1.31 18.45 1.45
CA ALA A 64 1.02 19.89 1.46
C ALA A 64 -0.49 20.14 1.41
N ASP A 65 -1.23 19.37 0.60
CA ASP A 65 -2.70 19.40 0.55
C ASP A 65 -3.33 18.87 1.85
N LEU A 66 -2.74 17.83 2.46
CA LEU A 66 -3.18 17.23 3.73
C LEU A 66 -2.70 18.03 4.96
N ALA A 67 -1.68 18.87 4.85
CA ALA A 67 -1.24 19.75 5.94
C ALA A 67 -2.24 20.90 6.17
N ASP A 68 -3.00 21.27 5.14
CA ASP A 68 -4.10 22.24 5.25
C ASP A 68 -5.37 21.61 5.84
N SER A 69 -5.53 20.28 5.71
CA SER A 69 -6.57 19.52 6.41
C SER A 69 -5.96 18.69 7.54
N SER A 70 -5.79 19.30 8.69
CA SER A 70 -5.73 18.63 9.99
C SER A 70 -6.18 17.16 9.95
N ILE A 71 -5.29 16.20 10.25
CA ILE A 71 -5.52 14.75 10.52
C ILE A 71 -6.62 14.53 11.60
N GLU A 72 -7.23 15.61 12.07
CA GLU A 72 -8.06 15.75 13.23
C GLU A 72 -9.56 15.60 12.95
N LEU A 73 -10.01 15.65 11.69
CA LEU A 73 -11.42 15.85 11.32
C LEU A 73 -12.14 14.71 10.57
N THR A 74 -11.50 13.63 10.13
CA THR A 74 -12.14 12.78 9.09
C THR A 74 -11.83 11.30 9.21
N LEU A 75 -12.40 10.60 10.20
CA LEU A 75 -12.55 9.12 10.19
C LEU A 75 -13.97 8.67 10.54
N ASP A 76 -14.92 9.62 10.58
CA ASP A 76 -16.33 9.35 10.90
C ASP A 76 -16.89 8.25 9.99
N GLY A 77 -17.43 7.22 10.64
CA GLY A 77 -17.97 6.03 9.99
C GLY A 77 -16.96 4.93 9.67
N VAL A 78 -15.64 5.14 9.85
CA VAL A 78 -14.62 4.12 9.56
C VAL A 78 -14.09 3.45 10.83
N ILE A 79 -13.58 4.23 11.78
CA ILE A 79 -13.12 3.75 13.09
C ILE A 79 -13.12 4.92 14.08
N SER A 80 -13.38 4.66 15.36
CA SER A 80 -13.22 5.69 16.39
C SER A 80 -11.76 6.15 16.47
N LYS A 81 -11.56 7.46 16.55
CA LYS A 81 -10.23 8.09 16.71
C LYS A 81 -9.49 7.58 17.96
N SER A 82 -10.20 7.35 19.06
CA SER A 82 -9.57 6.81 20.29
C SER A 82 -9.08 5.39 20.07
N VAL A 83 -9.86 4.55 19.38
CA VAL A 83 -9.50 3.17 19.07
C VAL A 83 -8.30 3.11 18.14
N LEU A 84 -8.31 3.90 17.05
CA LEU A 84 -7.16 4.00 16.14
C LEU A 84 -5.88 4.39 16.89
N ARG A 85 -5.96 5.42 17.76
CA ARG A 85 -4.81 5.86 18.56
C ARG A 85 -4.32 4.78 19.52
N SER A 86 -5.23 4.04 20.15
CA SER A 86 -4.89 2.94 21.06
C SER A 86 -4.20 1.79 20.31
N LEU A 87 -4.73 1.37 19.16
CA LEU A 87 -4.15 0.31 18.34
C LEU A 87 -2.75 0.69 17.84
N LEU A 88 -2.62 1.88 17.24
CA LEU A 88 -1.32 2.38 16.79
C LEU A 88 -0.36 2.61 17.95
N GLY A 89 -0.83 3.07 19.11
CA GLY A 89 -0.01 3.28 20.30
C GLY A 89 0.50 1.97 20.91
N GLY A 90 -0.34 0.93 20.94
CA GLY A 90 0.02 -0.41 21.37
C GLY A 90 1.03 -1.05 20.41
N LEU A 91 0.77 -1.00 19.11
CA LEU A 91 1.72 -1.47 18.10
C LEU A 91 3.04 -0.68 18.16
N HIS A 92 2.99 0.63 18.39
CA HIS A 92 4.20 1.45 18.51
C HIS A 92 5.07 1.04 19.70
N HIS A 93 4.47 0.70 20.84
CA HIS A 93 5.23 0.22 22.01
C HIS A 93 5.91 -1.13 21.75
N ARG A 94 5.28 -2.00 20.93
CA ARG A 94 5.84 -3.31 20.60
C ARG A 94 6.85 -3.25 19.46
N ASP A 95 6.52 -2.54 18.39
CA ASP A 95 7.27 -2.44 17.15
C ASP A 95 7.14 -1.04 16.51
N VAL A 96 8.06 -0.15 16.87
CA VAL A 96 8.17 1.20 16.32
C VAL A 96 8.42 1.18 14.81
N ALA A 97 9.14 0.18 14.30
CA ALA A 97 9.52 0.10 12.89
C ALA A 97 8.30 -0.18 12.01
N THR A 98 7.42 -1.09 12.44
CA THR A 98 6.15 -1.36 11.76
C THR A 98 5.26 -0.12 11.72
N VAL A 99 5.07 0.61 12.82
CA VAL A 99 4.25 1.85 12.79
C VAL A 99 4.84 2.90 11.85
N ARG A 100 6.17 3.07 11.84
CA ARG A 100 6.83 3.98 10.90
C ARG A 100 6.65 3.54 9.45
N HIS A 101 6.68 2.23 9.19
CA HIS A 101 6.41 1.67 7.87
C HIS A 101 4.97 1.96 7.44
N SER A 102 3.98 1.59 8.26
CA SER A 102 2.55 1.80 7.96
C SER A 102 2.21 3.27 7.70
N ARG A 103 2.80 4.21 8.45
CA ARG A 103 2.64 5.65 8.18
C ARG A 103 3.16 6.07 6.80
N ARG A 104 4.30 5.52 6.36
CA ARG A 104 4.84 5.81 5.02
C ARG A 104 3.96 5.21 3.93
N VAL A 105 3.49 3.98 4.14
CA VAL A 105 2.55 3.32 3.21
C VAL A 105 1.27 4.12 3.09
N ALA A 106 0.64 4.51 4.21
CA ALA A 106 -0.56 5.32 4.23
C ALA A 106 -0.37 6.65 3.49
N LEU A 107 0.73 7.36 3.75
CA LEU A 107 1.01 8.63 3.07
C LEU A 107 1.09 8.47 1.55
N VAL A 108 1.78 7.42 1.07
CA VAL A 108 1.92 7.16 -0.36
C VAL A 108 0.61 6.68 -0.98
N ALA A 109 -0.10 5.76 -0.32
CA ALA A 109 -1.36 5.20 -0.80
C ALA A 109 -2.46 6.27 -0.90
N VAL A 110 -2.63 7.08 0.15
CA VAL A 110 -3.59 8.19 0.17
C VAL A 110 -3.22 9.24 -0.87
N GLY A 111 -1.94 9.63 -0.97
CA GLY A 111 -1.51 10.60 -1.97
C GLY A 111 -1.74 10.14 -3.41
N LEU A 112 -1.50 8.85 -3.69
CA LEU A 112 -1.79 8.27 -4.99
C LEU A 112 -3.30 8.20 -5.26
N ALA A 113 -4.09 7.72 -4.31
CA ALA A 113 -5.54 7.62 -4.45
C ALA A 113 -6.17 9.01 -4.67
N HIS A 114 -5.74 10.02 -3.91
CA HIS A 114 -6.17 11.40 -4.11
C HIS A 114 -5.81 11.91 -5.52
N HIS A 115 -4.60 11.63 -6.00
CA HIS A 115 -4.21 11.97 -7.38
C HIS A 115 -5.07 11.28 -8.45
N LEU A 116 -5.56 10.07 -8.16
CA LEU A 116 -6.51 9.33 -8.99
C LEU A 116 -7.97 9.81 -8.84
N GLY A 117 -8.20 10.88 -8.06
CA GLY A 117 -9.52 11.47 -7.84
C GLY A 117 -10.36 10.76 -6.78
N TRP A 118 -9.76 9.94 -5.91
CA TRP A 118 -10.48 9.36 -4.77
C TRP A 118 -10.64 10.41 -3.68
N ASP A 119 -11.85 10.48 -3.12
CA ASP A 119 -12.18 11.40 -2.04
C ASP A 119 -13.06 10.72 -0.96
N GLY A 120 -13.46 11.52 0.03
CA GLY A 120 -14.50 11.14 0.98
C GLY A 120 -14.20 9.85 1.74
N ARG A 121 -15.18 8.94 1.77
CA ARG A 121 -15.13 7.72 2.60
C ARG A 121 -14.10 6.71 2.10
N GLN A 122 -13.92 6.57 0.80
CA GLN A 122 -12.98 5.59 0.23
C GLN A 122 -11.54 5.94 0.57
N LEU A 123 -11.19 7.23 0.53
CA LEU A 123 -9.86 7.70 0.93
C LEU A 123 -9.58 7.44 2.42
N ARG A 124 -10.58 7.65 3.29
CA ARG A 124 -10.48 7.35 4.73
C ARG A 124 -10.31 5.86 5.03
N ILE A 125 -11.03 5.00 4.31
CA ILE A 125 -10.87 3.54 4.42
C ILE A 125 -9.44 3.15 4.05
N LEU A 126 -8.93 3.66 2.92
CA LEU A 126 -7.58 3.38 2.47
C LEU A 126 -6.53 3.85 3.48
N GLU A 127 -6.73 5.03 4.08
CA GLU A 127 -5.84 5.55 5.12
C GLU A 127 -5.80 4.62 6.35
N VAL A 128 -6.98 4.26 6.90
CA VAL A 128 -7.08 3.38 8.08
C VAL A 128 -6.51 2.00 7.78
N ALA A 129 -6.86 1.42 6.64
CA ALA A 129 -6.32 0.13 6.22
C ALA A 129 -4.81 0.17 6.07
N SER A 130 -4.27 1.19 5.41
CA SER A 130 -2.82 1.34 5.25
C SER A 130 -2.10 1.53 6.60
N LEU A 131 -2.71 2.22 7.56
CA LEU A 131 -2.15 2.41 8.90
C LEU A 131 -2.16 1.11 9.73
N LEU A 132 -3.19 0.28 9.57
CA LEU A 132 -3.46 -0.89 10.41
C LEU A 132 -3.23 -2.23 9.72
N HIS A 133 -2.83 -2.29 8.46
CA HIS A 133 -2.67 -3.56 7.72
C HIS A 133 -1.78 -4.58 8.45
N ASP A 134 -0.73 -4.10 9.08
CA ASP A 134 0.21 -4.93 9.82
C ASP A 134 -0.12 -5.04 11.33
N ILE A 135 -1.30 -4.62 11.79
CA ILE A 135 -1.65 -4.63 13.22
C ILE A 135 -1.58 -6.04 13.83
N GLY A 136 -1.86 -7.07 13.03
CA GLY A 136 -1.81 -8.45 13.50
C GLY A 136 -0.42 -8.95 13.88
N LYS A 137 0.66 -8.23 13.52
CA LYS A 137 2.02 -8.53 13.99
C LYS A 137 2.14 -8.48 15.51
N ILE A 138 1.18 -7.85 16.21
CA ILE A 138 1.12 -7.92 17.68
C ILE A 138 0.97 -9.35 18.22
N GLY A 139 0.34 -10.26 17.47
CA GLY A 139 0.12 -11.64 17.89
C GLY A 139 1.23 -12.61 17.48
N ILE A 140 2.26 -12.15 16.77
CA ILE A 140 3.35 -13.02 16.29
C ILE A 140 4.43 -13.14 17.36
N PRO A 141 4.91 -14.37 17.71
CA PRO A 141 5.98 -14.57 18.67
C PRO A 141 7.27 -13.81 18.33
N ASP A 142 7.94 -13.24 19.33
CA ASP A 142 9.12 -12.38 19.13
C ASP A 142 10.27 -13.12 18.42
N ASN A 143 10.47 -14.40 18.72
CA ASN A 143 11.50 -15.22 18.08
C ASN A 143 11.24 -15.49 16.60
N VAL A 144 9.99 -15.31 16.13
CA VAL A 144 9.60 -15.39 14.72
C VAL A 144 9.62 -13.99 14.09
N LEU A 145 8.99 -13.01 14.75
CA LEU A 145 8.85 -11.63 14.25
C LEU A 145 10.20 -10.95 14.05
N TYR A 146 11.15 -11.17 14.97
CA TYR A 146 12.47 -10.54 14.97
C TYR A 146 13.60 -11.49 14.59
N LYS A 147 13.28 -12.64 13.98
CA LYS A 147 14.30 -13.61 13.60
C LYS A 147 15.30 -12.99 12.62
N PRO A 148 16.61 -13.00 12.93
CA PRO A 148 17.61 -12.60 11.95
C PRO A 148 17.75 -13.71 10.89
N GLY A 149 17.55 -13.36 9.62
CA GLY A 149 17.69 -14.28 8.48
C GLY A 149 16.37 -14.83 7.97
N LYS A 150 16.42 -15.96 7.27
CA LYS A 150 15.23 -16.56 6.65
C LYS A 150 14.41 -17.32 7.69
N LEU A 151 13.09 -17.23 7.56
CA LEU A 151 12.15 -18.05 8.30
C LEU A 151 12.18 -19.49 7.76
N SER A 152 12.00 -20.47 8.65
CA SER A 152 11.70 -21.85 8.29
C SER A 152 10.26 -21.96 7.76
N PRO A 153 9.87 -23.07 7.12
CA PRO A 153 8.49 -23.30 6.70
C PRO A 153 7.48 -23.11 7.86
N ASP A 154 7.73 -23.72 9.02
CA ASP A 154 6.87 -23.61 10.20
C ASP A 154 6.78 -22.16 10.72
N GLU A 155 7.89 -21.41 10.66
CA GLU A 155 7.92 -20.01 11.07
C GLU A 155 7.20 -19.09 10.07
N ILE A 156 7.17 -19.45 8.78
CA ILE A 156 6.37 -18.74 7.78
C ILE A 156 4.88 -18.94 8.07
N GLU A 157 4.47 -20.16 8.42
CA GLU A 157 3.08 -20.44 8.83
C GLU A 157 2.71 -19.64 10.08
N LEU A 158 3.58 -19.60 11.09
CA LEU A 158 3.39 -18.76 12.27
C LEU A 158 3.32 -17.28 11.92
N MET A 159 4.21 -16.79 11.04
CA MET A 159 4.17 -15.40 10.58
C MET A 159 2.84 -15.10 9.87
N ALA A 160 2.31 -16.02 9.07
CA ALA A 160 1.04 -15.83 8.36
C ALA A 160 -0.17 -15.67 9.30
N LEU A 161 -0.07 -16.04 10.57
CA LEU A 161 -1.15 -15.81 11.55
C LEU A 161 -1.48 -14.33 11.75
N HIS A 162 -0.58 -13.40 11.37
CA HIS A 162 -0.84 -11.97 11.52
C HIS A 162 -2.07 -11.52 10.74
N TYR A 163 -2.42 -12.13 9.60
CA TYR A 163 -3.64 -11.79 8.87
C TYR A 163 -4.89 -12.05 9.73
N GLY A 164 -4.99 -13.26 10.29
CA GLY A 164 -6.11 -13.64 11.15
C GLY A 164 -6.19 -12.80 12.42
N VAL A 165 -5.05 -12.64 13.12
CA VAL A 165 -4.97 -11.80 14.31
C VAL A 165 -5.38 -10.35 14.01
N GLY A 166 -4.91 -9.81 12.89
CA GLY A 166 -5.23 -8.44 12.46
C GLY A 166 -6.73 -8.28 12.20
N SER A 167 -7.32 -9.21 11.44
CA SER A 167 -8.75 -9.23 11.17
C SER A 167 -9.58 -9.31 12.46
N ASP A 168 -9.23 -10.22 13.37
CA ASP A 168 -9.96 -10.41 14.65
C ASP A 168 -9.94 -9.14 15.51
N VAL A 169 -8.77 -8.51 15.64
CA VAL A 169 -8.60 -7.26 16.40
C VAL A 169 -9.44 -6.13 15.82
N LEU A 170 -9.44 -5.99 14.49
CA LEU A 170 -10.15 -4.91 13.82
C LEU A 170 -11.66 -5.14 13.80
N GLN A 171 -12.10 -6.38 13.63
CA GLN A 171 -13.50 -6.74 13.75
C GLN A 171 -14.03 -6.47 15.18
N ALA A 172 -13.26 -6.82 16.21
CA ALA A 172 -13.60 -6.51 17.61
C ALA A 172 -13.69 -5.00 17.86
N CYS A 173 -12.88 -4.21 17.16
CA CYS A 173 -12.88 -2.75 17.20
C CYS A 173 -14.00 -2.10 16.37
N ARG A 174 -14.84 -2.89 15.68
CA ARG A 174 -15.94 -2.43 14.83
C ARG A 174 -15.48 -1.44 13.76
N VAL A 175 -14.35 -1.74 13.11
CA VAL A 175 -13.93 -0.98 11.94
C VAL A 175 -14.91 -1.18 10.78
N ASP A 176 -14.87 -0.26 9.82
CA ASP A 176 -15.56 -0.43 8.55
C ASP A 176 -15.22 -1.78 7.90
N PRO A 177 -16.21 -2.58 7.45
CA PRO A 177 -15.92 -3.85 6.81
C PRO A 177 -14.98 -3.74 5.60
N LEU A 178 -15.00 -2.61 4.87
CA LEU A 178 -14.10 -2.40 3.73
C LEU A 178 -12.62 -2.24 4.14
N VAL A 179 -12.34 -1.90 5.40
CA VAL A 179 -10.96 -1.92 5.91
C VAL A 179 -10.46 -3.37 5.95
N LEU A 180 -11.31 -4.34 6.32
CA LEU A 180 -10.95 -5.75 6.42
C LEU A 180 -10.67 -6.38 5.05
N GLU A 181 -11.20 -5.81 3.96
CA GLU A 181 -10.93 -6.31 2.60
C GLU A 181 -9.51 -6.00 2.09
N ILE A 182 -8.82 -5.05 2.73
CA ILE A 182 -7.47 -4.60 2.35
C ILE A 182 -6.39 -5.32 3.17
N ILE A 183 -6.76 -5.92 4.29
CA ILE A 183 -5.84 -6.46 5.32
C ILE A 183 -5.65 -7.95 5.15
#